data_AF-A0A1A2ZQ99-F1
#
_entry.id   AF-A0A1A2ZQ99-F1
#
_cell.length_a   1.000
_cell.length_b   1.000
_cell.length_c   1.000
_cell.angle_alpha   90.00
_cell.angle_beta   90.00
_cell.angle_gamma   90.00
#
_symmetry.space_group_name_H-M   'P 1'
#
loop_
_entity.id
_entity.type
_entity.pdbx_description
1 polymer ?
#
loop_
_entity_poly.entity_id
_entity_poly.type
_entity_poly.pdbx_seq_one_letter_code
_entity_poly.pdbx_strand_id
1 'polypeptide(L)'
;MSSGTGGTGGPLSVGGTGGNALLFGNGGPGGPGGELATGGAGGLAGLLAGNGGAGGPGGVLGTGGPGGLGGLFGADGTAGAAGGPATVPLTMSDTDAMMTISINGGPSVSAIVDTGSAPLLVPRTDVNMTGLGAPTGHSNASYGSNSAYSTYYYDSYDTTVNLGNGIVAKTSVDVAYRATWTIVHADGSMTTTPLDISTLTPTLGIGPDAGGTPATVSLPGVLGDGVLINEPARYFQFGANPLSAIHSISGAPAVTATNDLQISINGGPLQTTSGAYIDSGDLNGTIPDNLLAPGAPDGETLPTGTTIAVFTSGGEELYSYTVTGSANAPEVISSATVSGFPGIFNTGYVPFSLGPIYVANNPSGVGATVFDY
;
A
#
# COMPACT_ATOMS: atom_id res chain seq x y z
N MET A 1 2.76 39.43 -26.01
CA MET A 1 3.70 38.35 -25.64
C MET A 1 3.03 37.56 -24.53
N SER A 2 3.04 36.23 -24.57
CA SER A 2 2.60 35.42 -23.43
C SER A 2 3.75 35.32 -22.44
N SER A 3 3.49 35.59 -21.17
CA SER A 3 4.47 35.40 -20.11
C SER A 3 4.61 33.92 -19.74
N GLY A 4 5.71 33.59 -19.05
CA GLY A 4 6.08 32.20 -18.73
C GLY A 4 5.15 31.55 -17.70
N THR A 5 5.04 30.23 -17.79
CA THR A 5 4.34 29.39 -16.80
C THR A 5 5.16 29.29 -15.51
N GLY A 6 4.48 29.28 -14.36
CA GLY A 6 5.10 29.00 -13.07
C GLY A 6 5.61 27.56 -12.98
N GLY A 7 6.73 27.33 -12.29
CA GLY A 7 7.28 25.98 -12.08
C GLY A 7 6.45 25.14 -11.12
N THR A 8 6.60 23.81 -11.18
CA THR A 8 6.00 22.90 -10.20
C THR A 8 6.66 23.06 -8.82
N GLY A 9 5.87 23.09 -7.76
CA GLY A 9 6.38 23.06 -6.40
C GLY A 9 7.08 21.73 -6.08
N GLY A 10 8.08 21.76 -5.19
CA GLY A 10 8.54 20.54 -4.51
C GLY A 10 7.43 19.93 -3.63
N PRO A 11 7.61 18.74 -3.02
CA PRO A 11 6.52 17.96 -2.39
C PRO A 11 5.63 18.73 -1.40
N LEU A 12 6.17 19.72 -0.71
CA LEU A 12 5.46 20.56 0.26
C LEU A 12 5.41 22.05 -0.15
N SER A 13 5.87 22.39 -1.35
CA SER A 13 6.04 23.78 -1.78
C SER A 13 4.90 24.22 -2.68
N VAL A 14 4.49 25.48 -2.51
CA VAL A 14 3.53 26.13 -3.40
C VAL A 14 4.07 26.15 -4.82
N GLY A 15 3.17 26.01 -5.79
CA GLY A 15 3.53 26.15 -7.20
C GLY A 15 4.09 27.54 -7.52
N GLY A 16 4.96 27.62 -8.51
CA GLY A 16 5.53 28.87 -8.98
C GLY A 16 4.46 29.82 -9.50
N THR A 17 4.62 31.12 -9.30
CA THR A 17 3.72 32.12 -9.86
C THR A 17 3.92 32.25 -11.37
N GLY A 18 2.84 32.38 -12.12
CA GLY A 18 2.90 32.68 -13.55
C GLY A 18 3.48 34.06 -13.83
N GLY A 19 4.18 34.22 -14.93
CA GLY A 19 4.81 35.49 -15.28
C GLY A 19 3.79 36.59 -15.55
N ASN A 20 4.15 37.84 -15.27
CA ASN A 20 3.29 38.99 -15.54
C ASN A 20 3.56 39.56 -16.94
N ALA A 21 2.52 40.11 -17.56
CA ALA A 21 2.65 41.00 -18.72
C ALA A 21 2.64 42.48 -18.25
N LEU A 22 3.26 43.36 -19.03
CA LEU A 22 3.46 44.77 -18.65
C LEU A 22 2.36 45.70 -19.21
N LEU A 23 2.46 46.08 -20.49
CA LEU A 23 1.49 47.01 -21.10
C LEU A 23 0.39 46.28 -21.87
N PHE A 24 0.78 45.23 -22.59
CA PHE A 24 -0.11 44.36 -23.36
C PHE A 24 0.32 42.90 -23.19
N GLY A 25 -0.64 41.99 -23.16
CA GLY A 25 -0.40 40.54 -23.14
C GLY A 25 -1.11 39.84 -21.99
N ASN A 26 -1.28 38.53 -22.13
CA ASN A 26 -1.89 37.73 -21.08
C ASN A 26 -0.86 37.40 -20.00
N GLY A 27 -1.35 37.24 -18.77
CA GLY A 27 -0.58 36.64 -17.69
C GLY A 27 -0.33 35.15 -17.93
N GLY A 28 0.74 34.64 -17.34
CA GLY A 28 1.15 33.24 -17.47
C GLY A 28 0.41 32.40 -16.45
N PRO A 29 0.13 31.12 -16.72
CA PRO A 29 -0.50 30.26 -15.73
C PRO A 29 0.44 30.00 -14.54
N GLY A 30 -0.15 29.86 -13.36
CA GLY A 30 0.56 29.37 -12.17
C GLY A 30 0.94 27.90 -12.30
N GLY A 31 2.03 27.50 -11.63
CA GLY A 31 2.50 26.12 -11.61
C GLY A 31 1.72 25.26 -10.61
N PRO A 32 1.70 23.93 -10.79
CA PRO A 32 1.08 23.02 -9.82
C PRO A 32 1.80 23.05 -8.47
N GLY A 33 1.06 22.90 -7.37
CA GLY A 33 1.61 22.71 -6.03
C GLY A 33 2.22 21.31 -5.85
N GLY A 34 3.12 21.17 -4.87
CA GLY A 34 3.49 19.85 -4.35
C GLY A 34 2.32 19.11 -3.72
N GLU A 35 2.52 17.84 -3.37
CA GLU A 35 1.51 16.88 -2.88
C GLU A 35 0.55 17.43 -1.81
N LEU A 36 1.06 18.23 -0.87
CA LEU A 36 0.25 18.88 0.18
C LEU A 36 0.07 20.39 0.00
N ALA A 37 0.55 20.94 -1.12
CA ALA A 37 0.71 22.37 -1.27
C ALA A 37 -0.27 22.98 -2.27
N THR A 38 -0.55 24.26 -2.03
CA THR A 38 -1.39 25.07 -2.90
C THR A 38 -0.74 25.28 -4.27
N GLY A 39 -1.56 25.35 -5.32
CA GLY A 39 -1.08 25.75 -6.63
C GLY A 39 -0.56 27.19 -6.67
N GLY A 40 0.30 27.49 -7.63
CA GLY A 40 0.86 28.83 -7.83
C GLY A 40 -0.19 29.83 -8.31
N ALA A 41 -0.02 31.10 -7.99
CA ALA A 41 -0.89 32.15 -8.52
C ALA A 41 -0.69 32.33 -10.03
N GLY A 42 -1.77 32.65 -10.74
CA GLY A 42 -1.70 33.11 -12.12
C GLY A 42 -1.04 34.49 -12.22
N GLY A 43 -0.30 34.72 -13.30
CA GLY A 43 0.34 36.00 -13.56
C GLY A 43 -0.66 37.09 -13.93
N LEU A 44 -0.31 38.34 -13.67
CA LEU A 44 -1.09 39.51 -14.06
C LEU A 44 -1.00 39.73 -15.57
N ALA A 45 -2.11 40.17 -16.17
CA ALA A 45 -2.12 40.61 -17.55
C ALA A 45 -1.46 42.00 -17.73
N GLY A 46 -1.26 42.38 -18.99
CA GLY A 46 -0.82 43.71 -19.35
C GLY A 46 -1.88 44.75 -19.00
N LEU A 47 -1.45 45.88 -18.46
CA LEU A 47 -2.31 46.91 -17.88
C LEU A 47 -3.46 47.36 -18.81
N LEU A 48 -3.18 47.50 -20.11
CA LEU A 48 -4.17 48.02 -21.06
C LEU A 48 -5.03 46.90 -21.68
N ALA A 49 -4.43 45.78 -22.03
CA ALA A 49 -5.15 44.65 -22.61
C ALA A 49 -4.44 43.32 -22.37
N GLY A 50 -5.25 42.30 -22.07
CA GLY A 50 -4.84 40.92 -21.85
C GLY A 50 -5.60 40.30 -20.69
N ASN A 51 -5.78 38.99 -20.71
CA ASN A 51 -6.40 38.23 -19.63
C ASN A 51 -5.37 37.82 -18.59
N GLY A 52 -5.78 37.76 -17.33
CA GLY A 52 -4.96 37.20 -16.26
C GLY A 52 -4.67 35.73 -16.50
N GLY A 53 -3.53 35.26 -16.02
CA GLY A 53 -3.18 33.84 -16.08
C GLY A 53 -4.05 33.02 -15.13
N ALA A 54 -4.38 31.78 -15.48
CA ALA A 54 -5.05 30.87 -14.56
C ALA A 54 -4.14 30.52 -13.37
N GLY A 55 -4.72 30.29 -12.19
CA GLY A 55 -4.00 29.70 -11.07
C GLY A 55 -3.62 28.25 -11.36
N GLY A 56 -2.50 27.81 -10.79
CA GLY A 56 -2.08 26.41 -10.87
C GLY A 56 -2.96 25.51 -9.98
N PRO A 57 -3.11 24.22 -10.32
CA PRO A 57 -3.82 23.29 -9.45
C PRO A 57 -3.03 23.02 -8.15
N GLY A 58 -3.74 22.69 -7.07
CA GLY A 58 -3.12 22.16 -5.86
C GLY A 58 -2.60 20.74 -6.05
N GLY A 59 -1.75 20.27 -5.14
CA GLY A 59 -1.41 18.84 -5.06
C GLY A 59 -2.55 17.99 -4.51
N VAL A 60 -2.25 16.72 -4.19
CA VAL A 60 -3.19 15.70 -3.68
C VAL A 60 -4.18 16.27 -2.66
N LEU A 61 -3.68 16.89 -1.59
CA LEU A 61 -4.50 17.53 -0.54
C LEU A 61 -4.38 19.07 -0.56
N GLY A 62 -3.85 19.64 -1.64
CA GLY A 62 -3.59 21.07 -1.78
C GLY A 62 -4.76 21.85 -2.36
N THR A 63 -4.91 23.12 -2.01
CA THR A 63 -5.89 24.00 -2.66
C THR A 63 -5.39 24.50 -4.02
N GLY A 64 -6.28 24.92 -4.91
CA GLY A 64 -5.88 25.63 -6.12
C GLY A 64 -5.26 26.99 -5.84
N GLY A 65 -4.35 27.43 -6.72
CA GLY A 65 -3.81 28.79 -6.69
C GLY A 65 -4.83 29.81 -7.22
N PRO A 66 -4.77 31.08 -6.79
CA PRO A 66 -5.64 32.12 -7.31
C PRO A 66 -5.29 32.45 -8.78
N GLY A 67 -6.28 32.87 -9.56
CA GLY A 67 -6.03 33.44 -10.89
C GLY A 67 -5.41 34.84 -10.81
N GLY A 68 -4.67 35.23 -11.86
CA GLY A 68 -4.12 36.56 -11.99
C GLY A 68 -5.17 37.58 -12.45
N LEU A 69 -4.96 38.86 -12.17
CA LEU A 69 -5.88 39.92 -12.61
C LEU A 69 -5.74 40.22 -14.11
N GLY A 70 -6.87 40.51 -14.75
CA GLY A 70 -6.95 40.99 -16.13
C GLY A 70 -6.53 42.45 -16.27
N GLY A 71 -6.18 42.86 -17.50
CA GLY A 71 -5.98 44.25 -17.86
C GLY A 71 -7.29 45.01 -17.98
N LEU A 72 -7.25 46.31 -18.28
CA LEU A 72 -8.44 47.18 -18.35
C LEU A 72 -9.59 46.62 -19.23
N PHE A 73 -9.24 45.91 -20.30
CA PHE A 73 -10.19 45.28 -21.22
C PHE A 73 -10.13 43.75 -21.21
N GLY A 74 -9.46 43.15 -20.22
CA GLY A 74 -9.29 41.71 -20.10
C GLY A 74 -10.01 41.12 -18.91
N ALA A 75 -10.18 39.80 -18.93
CA ALA A 75 -10.76 39.05 -17.83
C ALA A 75 -9.69 38.59 -16.83
N ASP A 76 -10.08 38.45 -15.56
CA ASP A 76 -9.27 37.77 -14.56
C ASP A 76 -9.12 36.28 -14.93
N GLY A 77 -7.99 35.71 -14.54
CA GLY A 77 -7.75 34.28 -14.64
C GLY A 77 -8.61 33.49 -13.67
N THR A 78 -8.95 32.26 -14.03
CA THR A 78 -9.65 31.34 -13.13
C THR A 78 -8.72 30.87 -12.02
N ALA A 79 -9.28 30.59 -10.84
CA ALA A 79 -8.54 29.84 -9.81
C ALA A 79 -8.21 28.42 -10.33
N GLY A 80 -7.11 27.86 -9.84
CA GLY A 80 -6.76 26.47 -10.07
C GLY A 80 -7.72 25.53 -9.34
N ALA A 81 -7.78 24.28 -9.79
CA ALA A 81 -8.51 23.24 -9.08
C ALA A 81 -7.82 22.91 -7.74
N ALA A 82 -8.61 22.64 -6.70
CA ALA A 82 -8.10 21.95 -5.52
C ALA A 82 -7.82 20.48 -5.85
N GLY A 83 -6.99 19.85 -5.04
CA GLY A 83 -6.84 18.40 -4.99
C GLY A 83 -8.14 17.71 -4.58
N GLY A 84 -8.08 16.38 -4.58
CA GLY A 84 -9.18 15.50 -4.23
C GLY A 84 -8.86 14.67 -2.98
N PRO A 85 -9.67 13.66 -2.66
CA PRO A 85 -9.24 12.65 -1.70
C PRO A 85 -7.94 11.98 -2.21
N ALA A 86 -7.06 11.62 -1.28
CA ALA A 86 -5.79 10.95 -1.58
C ALA A 86 -6.00 9.47 -1.94
N THR A 87 -6.84 9.24 -2.95
CA THR A 87 -7.26 7.91 -3.39
C THR A 87 -6.51 7.49 -4.63
N VAL A 88 -6.23 6.19 -4.73
CA VAL A 88 -5.76 5.54 -5.96
C VAL A 88 -6.63 4.32 -6.26
N PRO A 89 -6.87 3.99 -7.55
CA PRO A 89 -7.66 2.82 -7.90
C PRO A 89 -7.05 1.52 -7.36
N LEU A 90 -7.91 0.63 -6.88
CA LEU A 90 -7.56 -0.73 -6.52
C LEU A 90 -8.12 -1.68 -7.57
N THR A 91 -7.27 -2.53 -8.14
CA THR A 91 -7.70 -3.64 -8.98
C THR A 91 -7.45 -4.96 -8.27
N MET A 92 -8.24 -6.00 -8.56
CA MET A 92 -7.94 -7.34 -8.06
C MET A 92 -7.24 -8.17 -9.11
N SER A 93 -6.25 -8.96 -8.69
CA SER A 93 -5.73 -10.09 -9.43
C SER A 93 -5.98 -11.34 -8.60
N ASP A 94 -7.03 -12.11 -8.95
CA ASP A 94 -7.56 -13.17 -8.11
C ASP A 94 -7.91 -12.65 -6.70
N THR A 95 -7.14 -13.03 -5.68
CA THR A 95 -7.30 -12.60 -4.28
C THR A 95 -6.49 -11.35 -3.93
N ASP A 96 -5.55 -10.95 -4.78
CA ASP A 96 -4.58 -9.91 -4.45
C ASP A 96 -5.13 -8.52 -4.79
N ALA A 97 -5.08 -7.63 -3.80
CA ALA A 97 -5.31 -6.20 -4.01
C ALA A 97 -4.09 -5.57 -4.68
N MET A 98 -4.28 -5.00 -5.86
CA MET A 98 -3.21 -4.50 -6.71
C MET A 98 -3.23 -2.97 -6.82
N MET A 99 -2.03 -2.37 -6.75
CA MET A 99 -1.78 -0.94 -6.96
C MET A 99 -0.81 -0.73 -8.11
N THR A 100 -1.11 0.23 -8.99
CA THR A 100 -0.14 0.65 -10.02
C THR A 100 0.90 1.59 -9.43
N ILE A 101 2.18 1.22 -9.50
CA ILE A 101 3.31 1.99 -8.97
C ILE A 101 4.38 2.26 -10.05
N SER A 102 5.28 3.20 -9.80
CA SER A 102 6.50 3.42 -10.60
C SER A 102 7.68 3.75 -9.69
N ILE A 103 8.82 3.10 -9.94
CA ILE A 103 10.04 3.23 -9.13
C ILE A 103 11.11 3.99 -9.91
N ASN A 104 11.63 5.06 -9.32
CA ASN A 104 12.64 5.96 -9.91
C ASN A 104 12.26 6.51 -11.30
N GLY A 105 10.97 6.72 -11.56
CA GLY A 105 10.47 7.12 -12.89
C GLY A 105 10.59 6.03 -13.95
N GLY A 106 10.72 4.77 -13.53
CA GLY A 106 10.62 3.58 -14.38
C GLY A 106 9.20 3.33 -14.91
N PRO A 107 8.97 2.18 -15.56
CA PRO A 107 7.66 1.83 -16.07
C PRO A 107 6.60 1.79 -14.95
N SER A 108 5.35 2.01 -15.31
CA SER A 108 4.22 1.75 -14.42
C SER A 108 3.97 0.25 -14.38
N VAL A 109 3.99 -0.33 -13.18
CA VAL A 109 3.81 -1.77 -12.92
C VAL A 109 2.75 -2.00 -11.86
N SER A 110 2.11 -3.16 -11.88
CA SER A 110 1.11 -3.54 -10.89
C SER A 110 1.79 -4.28 -9.74
N ALA A 111 1.62 -3.81 -8.51
CA ALA A 111 2.18 -4.40 -7.31
C ALA A 111 1.09 -4.95 -6.40
N ILE A 112 1.34 -6.10 -5.77
CA ILE A 112 0.51 -6.64 -4.69
C ILE A 112 0.64 -5.69 -3.49
N VAL A 113 -0.47 -5.27 -2.90
CA VAL A 113 -0.48 -4.51 -1.65
C VAL A 113 -0.58 -5.50 -0.51
N ASP A 114 0.51 -5.65 0.22
CA ASP A 114 0.74 -6.71 1.18
C ASP A 114 0.85 -6.12 2.59
N THR A 115 -0.12 -6.45 3.44
CA THR A 115 -0.14 -6.02 4.85
C THR A 115 0.69 -6.94 5.75
N GLY A 116 1.08 -8.12 5.27
CA GLY A 116 1.98 -9.07 5.91
C GLY A 116 3.46 -8.73 5.82
N SER A 117 3.85 -7.73 5.02
CA SER A 117 5.24 -7.31 4.81
C SER A 117 5.43 -5.79 4.84
N ALA A 118 6.68 -5.32 4.97
CA ALA A 118 7.02 -3.89 5.05
C ALA A 118 7.98 -3.37 3.96
N PRO A 119 8.96 -4.10 3.41
CA PRO A 119 9.75 -3.53 2.32
C PRO A 119 8.98 -3.58 0.99
N LEU A 120 9.19 -2.56 0.16
CA LEU A 120 8.83 -2.65 -1.26
C LEU A 120 9.88 -3.52 -1.96
N LEU A 121 9.46 -4.73 -2.36
CA LEU A 121 10.29 -5.68 -3.10
C LEU A 121 9.89 -5.70 -4.57
N VAL A 122 10.84 -5.44 -5.46
CA VAL A 122 10.58 -5.31 -6.89
C VAL A 122 11.61 -6.06 -7.73
N PRO A 123 11.21 -6.64 -8.88
CA PRO A 123 12.16 -7.09 -9.89
C PRO A 123 13.01 -5.92 -10.40
N ARG A 124 14.28 -6.20 -10.70
CA ARG A 124 15.16 -5.20 -11.35
C ARG A 124 14.61 -4.64 -12.67
N THR A 125 13.77 -5.38 -13.38
CA THR A 125 13.16 -4.94 -14.66
C THR A 125 12.17 -3.79 -14.49
N ASP A 126 11.64 -3.60 -13.28
CA ASP A 126 10.54 -2.67 -13.01
C ASP A 126 11.05 -1.33 -12.47
N VAL A 127 12.37 -1.20 -12.36
CA VAL A 127 13.07 -0.06 -11.80
C VAL A 127 13.88 0.63 -12.88
N ASN A 128 13.76 1.95 -12.96
CA ASN A 128 14.77 2.71 -13.70
C ASN A 128 16.08 2.71 -12.91
N MET A 129 17.06 1.92 -13.34
CA MET A 129 18.35 1.82 -12.66
C MET A 129 19.26 3.04 -12.86
N THR A 130 18.91 3.97 -13.76
CA THR A 130 19.74 5.14 -14.06
C THR A 130 19.75 6.10 -12.87
N GLY A 131 20.95 6.46 -12.41
CA GLY A 131 21.13 7.50 -11.39
C GLY A 131 20.86 7.07 -9.95
N LEU A 132 20.58 5.79 -9.68
CA LEU A 132 20.36 5.27 -8.32
C LEU A 132 21.63 5.28 -7.44
N GLY A 133 22.82 5.31 -8.04
CA GLY A 133 24.08 5.21 -7.31
C GLY A 133 24.38 3.78 -6.86
N ALA A 134 25.15 3.64 -5.78
CA ALA A 134 25.48 2.34 -5.20
C ALA A 134 24.37 1.87 -4.25
N PRO A 135 24.15 0.54 -4.11
CA PRO A 135 23.25 -0.02 -3.11
C PRO A 135 23.54 0.48 -1.70
N THR A 136 22.49 0.70 -0.91
CA THR A 136 22.58 1.04 0.51
C THR A 136 22.60 -0.20 1.40
N GLY A 137 22.20 -1.35 0.88
CA GLY A 137 22.17 -2.62 1.60
C GLY A 137 22.09 -3.82 0.66
N HIS A 138 22.35 -5.00 1.23
CA HIS A 138 22.26 -6.30 0.55
C HIS A 138 21.67 -7.32 1.52
N SER A 139 20.59 -7.99 1.12
CA SER A 139 19.94 -8.99 1.97
C SER A 139 19.09 -9.96 1.15
N ASN A 140 18.29 -10.75 1.84
CA ASN A 140 17.25 -11.59 1.27
C ASN A 140 16.02 -11.59 2.16
N ALA A 141 14.86 -11.85 1.57
CA ALA A 141 13.59 -12.05 2.25
C ALA A 141 12.87 -13.26 1.66
N SER A 142 12.06 -13.94 2.46
CA SER A 142 11.26 -15.07 2.01
C SER A 142 9.79 -14.84 2.25
N TYR A 143 8.95 -15.23 1.29
CA TYR A 143 7.50 -15.06 1.28
C TYR A 143 6.83 -16.41 1.02
N GLY A 144 5.75 -16.71 1.73
CA GLY A 144 5.02 -17.97 1.64
C GLY A 144 4.85 -18.61 3.01
N SER A 145 4.66 -19.93 3.01
CA SER A 145 4.31 -20.72 4.18
C SER A 145 5.40 -21.73 4.55
N ASN A 146 5.11 -22.54 5.57
CA ASN A 146 5.96 -23.64 5.99
C ASN A 146 5.97 -24.84 5.01
N SER A 147 5.01 -24.91 4.07
CA SER A 147 4.90 -25.93 3.03
C SER A 147 5.60 -25.51 1.72
N ALA A 148 5.54 -24.23 1.37
CA ALA A 148 6.29 -23.69 0.24
C ALA A 148 6.52 -22.18 0.34
N TYR A 149 7.69 -21.72 -0.12
CA TYR A 149 8.05 -20.30 -0.07
C TYR A 149 9.02 -19.89 -1.19
N SER A 150 8.95 -18.61 -1.57
CA SER A 150 9.91 -17.94 -2.44
C SER A 150 10.95 -17.20 -1.60
N THR A 151 12.23 -17.29 -1.94
CA THR A 151 13.31 -16.46 -1.38
C THR A 151 13.85 -15.52 -2.44
N TYR A 152 13.92 -14.23 -2.12
CA TYR A 152 14.38 -13.16 -2.98
C TYR A 152 15.66 -12.56 -2.43
N TYR A 153 16.68 -12.45 -3.26
CA TYR A 153 17.95 -11.80 -2.94
C TYR A 153 17.98 -10.45 -3.63
N TYR A 154 18.23 -9.40 -2.86
CA TYR A 154 18.06 -8.03 -3.30
C TYR A 154 19.18 -7.11 -2.84
N ASP A 155 19.31 -6.02 -3.59
CA ASP A 155 20.06 -4.83 -3.24
C ASP A 155 19.05 -3.73 -2.87
N SER A 156 19.27 -3.03 -1.76
CA SER A 156 18.41 -1.91 -1.35
C SER A 156 18.92 -0.60 -1.95
N TYR A 157 18.01 0.26 -2.42
CA TYR A 157 18.32 1.59 -2.96
C TYR A 157 17.34 2.64 -2.42
N ASP A 158 17.85 3.82 -2.06
CA ASP A 158 17.00 4.94 -1.69
C ASP A 158 16.53 5.69 -2.94
N THR A 159 15.23 5.64 -3.22
CA THR A 159 14.67 6.22 -4.44
C THR A 159 13.22 6.67 -4.24
N THR A 160 12.60 7.15 -5.32
CA THR A 160 11.19 7.58 -5.32
C THR A 160 10.28 6.44 -5.74
N VAL A 161 9.16 6.30 -5.06
CA VAL A 161 8.06 5.40 -5.41
C VAL A 161 6.82 6.25 -5.65
N ASN A 162 6.35 6.29 -6.89
CA ASN A 162 5.08 6.93 -7.23
C ASN A 162 3.96 5.90 -7.08
N LEU A 163 3.03 6.15 -6.17
CA LEU A 163 1.88 5.28 -5.84
C LEU A 163 0.64 5.62 -6.68
N GLY A 164 0.73 6.62 -7.57
CA GLY A 164 -0.37 7.13 -8.37
C GLY A 164 -0.96 8.44 -7.83
N ASN A 165 -1.76 9.11 -8.66
CA ASN A 165 -2.47 10.36 -8.31
C ASN A 165 -1.58 11.47 -7.70
N GLY A 166 -0.29 11.49 -8.02
CA GLY A 166 0.67 12.47 -7.47
C GLY A 166 1.11 12.18 -6.03
N ILE A 167 0.89 10.96 -5.53
CA ILE A 167 1.35 10.49 -4.22
C ILE A 167 2.72 9.82 -4.42
N VAL A 168 3.79 10.44 -3.96
CA VAL A 168 5.17 9.97 -4.15
C VAL A 168 5.90 9.89 -2.81
N ALA A 169 6.35 8.69 -2.47
CA ALA A 169 7.23 8.46 -1.33
C ALA A 169 8.70 8.52 -1.77
N LYS A 170 9.59 8.96 -0.88
CA LYS A 170 11.03 8.74 -1.00
C LYS A 170 11.45 7.75 0.08
N THR A 171 11.79 6.53 -0.33
CA THR A 171 11.97 5.39 0.58
C THR A 171 13.06 4.45 0.07
N SER A 172 13.47 3.50 0.91
CA SER A 172 14.30 2.38 0.48
C SER A 172 13.45 1.38 -0.30
N VAL A 173 13.99 0.88 -1.40
CA VAL A 173 13.37 -0.11 -2.29
C VAL A 173 14.31 -1.29 -2.46
N ASP A 174 13.81 -2.49 -2.21
CA ASP A 174 14.55 -3.73 -2.35
C ASP A 174 14.42 -4.25 -3.78
N VAL A 175 15.52 -4.21 -4.52
CA VAL A 175 15.56 -4.58 -5.94
C VAL A 175 16.13 -6.00 -6.07
N ALA A 176 15.24 -6.95 -6.33
CA ALA A 176 15.57 -8.35 -6.48
C ALA A 176 16.43 -8.60 -7.74
N TYR A 177 17.54 -9.30 -7.56
CA TYR A 177 18.43 -9.74 -8.64
C TYR A 177 18.47 -11.26 -8.81
N ARG A 178 17.91 -12.01 -7.85
CA ARG A 178 17.77 -13.46 -7.89
C ARG A 178 16.60 -13.89 -7.02
N ALA A 179 15.86 -14.91 -7.45
CA ALA A 179 14.85 -15.55 -6.63
C ALA A 179 14.86 -17.08 -6.77
N THR A 180 14.35 -17.78 -5.77
CA THR A 180 14.18 -19.24 -5.75
C THR A 180 12.85 -19.61 -5.14
N TRP A 181 12.24 -20.69 -5.63
CA TRP A 181 11.07 -21.33 -5.03
C TRP A 181 11.49 -22.59 -4.30
N THR A 182 11.03 -22.78 -3.08
CA THR A 182 11.32 -23.95 -2.25
C THR A 182 10.02 -24.63 -1.84
N ILE A 183 9.91 -25.93 -2.10
CA ILE A 183 8.86 -26.81 -1.59
C ILE A 183 9.44 -27.65 -0.46
N VAL A 184 8.74 -27.72 0.66
CA VAL A 184 9.04 -28.59 1.80
C VAL A 184 8.14 -29.81 1.71
N HIS A 185 8.75 -31.00 1.61
CA HIS A 185 8.03 -32.26 1.54
C HIS A 185 7.66 -32.78 2.93
N ALA A 186 6.67 -33.67 3.01
CA ALA A 186 6.22 -34.26 4.27
C ALA A 186 7.32 -35.01 5.06
N ASP A 187 8.39 -35.47 4.39
CA ASP A 187 9.56 -36.10 5.03
C ASP A 187 10.62 -35.08 5.51
N GLY A 188 10.35 -33.79 5.37
CA GLY A 188 11.25 -32.67 5.70
C GLY A 188 12.31 -32.39 4.64
N SER A 189 12.35 -33.14 3.53
CA SER A 189 13.25 -32.83 2.42
C SER A 189 12.77 -31.57 1.69
N MET A 190 13.72 -30.86 1.04
CA MET A 190 13.42 -29.63 0.31
C MET A 190 13.78 -29.76 -1.16
N THR A 191 12.91 -29.26 -2.03
CA THR A 191 13.22 -29.05 -3.45
C THR A 191 13.25 -27.57 -3.73
N THR A 192 14.38 -27.06 -4.20
CA THR A 192 14.56 -25.63 -4.52
C THR A 192 14.83 -25.45 -6.01
N THR A 193 14.06 -24.59 -6.66
CA THR A 193 14.21 -24.25 -8.08
C THR A 193 14.46 -22.75 -8.27
N PRO A 194 15.32 -22.34 -9.20
CA PRO A 194 15.45 -20.93 -9.57
C PRO A 194 14.14 -20.39 -10.16
N LEU A 195 13.80 -19.15 -9.82
CA LEU A 195 12.71 -18.39 -10.45
C LEU A 195 13.29 -17.37 -11.42
N ASP A 196 12.59 -17.15 -12.54
CA ASP A 196 12.89 -16.04 -13.43
C ASP A 196 12.42 -14.74 -12.78
N ILE A 197 13.36 -13.85 -12.46
CA ILE A 197 13.04 -12.59 -11.77
C ILE A 197 12.13 -11.68 -12.60
N SER A 198 12.14 -11.81 -13.93
CA SER A 198 11.35 -10.97 -14.83
C SER A 198 9.85 -11.33 -14.85
N THR A 199 9.47 -12.46 -14.25
CA THR A 199 8.07 -12.90 -14.16
C THR A 199 7.47 -12.67 -12.78
N LEU A 200 8.24 -12.12 -11.84
CA LEU A 200 7.79 -11.90 -10.47
C LEU A 200 6.97 -10.63 -10.39
N THR A 201 5.87 -10.68 -9.63
CA THR A 201 5.07 -9.50 -9.34
C THR A 201 5.72 -8.70 -8.21
N PRO A 202 5.86 -7.37 -8.34
CA PRO A 202 6.23 -6.49 -7.24
C PRO A 202 5.34 -6.67 -6.01
N THR A 203 5.93 -6.58 -4.81
CA THR A 203 5.21 -6.59 -3.54
C THR A 203 5.42 -5.27 -2.83
N LEU A 204 4.36 -4.48 -2.67
CA LEU A 204 4.33 -3.27 -1.87
C LEU A 204 3.90 -3.64 -0.44
N GLY A 205 4.90 -3.90 0.41
CA GLY A 205 4.68 -4.08 1.84
C GLY A 205 4.19 -2.80 2.52
N ILE A 206 3.05 -2.87 3.19
CA ILE A 206 2.42 -1.75 3.91
C ILE A 206 2.14 -2.04 5.38
N GLY A 207 2.64 -3.14 5.93
CA GLY A 207 2.49 -3.51 7.34
C GLY A 207 3.45 -2.76 8.27
N PRO A 208 3.00 -1.74 9.03
CA PRO A 208 3.76 -1.18 10.14
C PRO A 208 3.88 -2.24 11.23
N ASP A 209 5.08 -2.84 11.34
CA ASP A 209 5.52 -3.90 12.27
C ASP A 209 5.87 -5.26 11.63
N ALA A 210 5.75 -5.38 10.30
CA ALA A 210 6.13 -6.59 9.56
C ALA A 210 7.65 -6.86 9.44
N GLY A 211 8.48 -6.02 10.08
CA GLY A 211 9.93 -6.02 9.91
C GLY A 211 10.38 -5.23 8.68
N GLY A 212 11.09 -4.13 8.90
CA GLY A 212 11.44 -3.16 7.85
C GLY A 212 10.62 -1.87 8.00
N THR A 213 10.59 -1.05 6.95
CA THR A 213 9.90 0.24 6.97
C THR A 213 9.01 0.36 5.72
N PRO A 214 7.67 0.39 5.88
CA PRO A 214 6.74 0.57 4.77
C PRO A 214 7.03 1.81 3.94
N ALA A 215 6.85 1.73 2.62
CA ALA A 215 6.97 2.91 1.75
C ALA A 215 5.99 4.03 2.17
N THR A 216 4.83 3.63 2.71
CA THR A 216 3.75 4.53 3.13
C THR A 216 4.14 5.43 4.30
N VAL A 217 5.02 4.99 5.22
CA VAL A 217 5.47 5.86 6.32
C VAL A 217 6.38 6.99 5.85
N SER A 218 6.94 6.87 4.64
CA SER A 218 7.81 7.87 4.04
C SER A 218 7.04 8.90 3.20
N LEU A 219 5.70 8.82 3.17
CA LEU A 219 4.86 9.83 2.55
C LEU A 219 4.86 11.13 3.37
N PRO A 220 4.76 12.30 2.72
CA PRO A 220 4.87 13.56 3.44
C PRO A 220 3.61 13.88 4.25
N GLY A 221 3.84 14.41 5.46
CA GLY A 221 2.80 14.90 6.34
C GLY A 221 1.72 13.86 6.63
N VAL A 222 0.46 14.27 6.57
CA VAL A 222 -0.69 13.42 6.90
C VAL A 222 -0.91 12.26 5.92
N LEU A 223 -0.27 12.24 4.74
CA LEU A 223 -0.38 11.11 3.82
C LEU A 223 0.31 9.86 4.36
N GLY A 224 1.26 10.03 5.29
CA GLY A 224 1.98 8.94 5.93
C GLY A 224 1.24 8.27 7.09
N ASP A 225 0.07 8.78 7.50
CA ASP A 225 -0.66 8.29 8.68
C ASP A 225 -1.17 6.84 8.51
N GLY A 226 -1.37 6.38 7.27
CA GLY A 226 -1.81 5.00 7.00
C GLY A 226 -2.46 4.86 5.63
N VAL A 227 -3.04 3.68 5.39
CA VAL A 227 -3.75 3.35 4.14
C VAL A 227 -5.05 2.62 4.45
N LEU A 228 -6.17 3.15 3.94
CA LEU A 228 -7.42 2.42 3.85
C LEU A 228 -7.39 1.53 2.61
N ILE A 229 -7.64 0.24 2.80
CA ILE A 229 -7.88 -0.74 1.73
C ILE A 229 -9.39 -0.97 1.67
N ASN A 230 -10.01 -0.60 0.56
CA ASN A 230 -11.44 -0.83 0.36
C ASN A 230 -11.65 -1.66 -0.91
N GLU A 231 -11.48 -2.98 -0.80
CA GLU A 231 -11.66 -3.87 -1.94
C GLU A 231 -13.08 -3.83 -2.51
N PRO A 232 -14.17 -3.81 -1.71
CA PRO A 232 -15.53 -3.73 -2.25
C PRO A 232 -15.77 -2.47 -3.08
N ALA A 233 -15.21 -1.33 -2.66
CA ALA A 233 -15.33 -0.06 -3.38
C ALA A 233 -14.20 0.21 -4.37
N ARG A 234 -13.21 -0.69 -4.48
CA ARG A 234 -12.11 -0.67 -5.46
C ARG A 234 -11.22 0.58 -5.37
N TYR A 235 -10.82 0.99 -4.16
CA TYR A 235 -9.82 2.02 -3.99
C TYR A 235 -8.94 1.82 -2.75
N PHE A 236 -7.73 2.37 -2.81
CA PHE A 236 -6.92 2.67 -1.64
C PHE A 236 -7.04 4.15 -1.31
N GLN A 237 -6.97 4.53 -0.04
CA GLN A 237 -6.90 5.93 0.39
C GLN A 237 -5.80 6.15 1.41
N PHE A 238 -4.91 7.10 1.12
CA PHE A 238 -3.77 7.42 1.97
C PHE A 238 -4.11 8.50 3.01
N GLY A 239 -3.39 8.42 4.12
CA GLY A 239 -3.45 9.34 5.23
C GLY A 239 -4.42 8.92 6.33
N ALA A 240 -4.99 9.89 7.06
CA ALA A 240 -5.89 9.59 8.19
C ALA A 240 -7.09 8.72 7.77
N ASN A 241 -7.50 7.78 8.64
CA ASN A 241 -8.67 6.93 8.39
C ASN A 241 -9.92 7.81 8.13
N PRO A 242 -10.54 7.74 6.94
CA PRO A 242 -11.72 8.54 6.64
C PRO A 242 -13.01 7.95 7.22
N LEU A 243 -12.97 6.73 7.78
CA LEU A 243 -14.12 6.01 8.31
C LEU A 243 -14.13 5.99 9.85
N SER A 244 -15.25 5.55 10.41
CA SER A 244 -15.37 5.34 11.85
C SER A 244 -14.88 3.95 12.20
N ALA A 245 -13.79 3.89 12.97
CA ALA A 245 -13.25 2.63 13.49
C ALA A 245 -14.31 1.86 14.29
N ILE A 246 -14.52 0.58 13.97
CA ILE A 246 -15.39 -0.32 14.71
C ILE A 246 -14.56 -1.19 15.66
N HIS A 247 -13.55 -1.86 15.12
CA HIS A 247 -12.57 -2.61 15.91
C HIS A 247 -11.15 -2.25 15.51
N SER A 248 -10.23 -2.21 16.47
CA SER A 248 -8.82 -1.91 16.23
C SER A 248 -7.93 -2.93 16.95
N ILE A 249 -6.99 -3.47 16.20
CA ILE A 249 -5.96 -4.40 16.68
C ILE A 249 -4.61 -3.70 16.55
N SER A 250 -3.78 -3.80 17.58
CA SER A 250 -2.41 -3.26 17.52
C SER A 250 -1.51 -4.15 16.64
N GLY A 251 -0.67 -3.50 15.84
CA GLY A 251 0.28 -4.09 14.90
C GLY A 251 -0.30 -4.36 13.51
N ALA A 252 0.59 -4.38 12.50
CA ALA A 252 0.29 -4.84 11.15
C ALA A 252 1.54 -5.42 10.44
N PRO A 253 1.54 -6.70 10.03
CA PRO A 253 0.51 -7.66 10.36
C PRO A 253 0.46 -7.82 11.87
N ALA A 254 -0.74 -8.09 12.39
CA ALA A 254 -0.90 -8.24 13.82
C ALA A 254 0.04 -9.34 14.36
N VAL A 255 0.42 -9.17 15.62
CA VAL A 255 0.88 -10.22 16.53
C VAL A 255 2.31 -10.78 16.38
N THR A 256 3.28 -10.00 16.86
CA THR A 256 4.45 -10.60 17.53
C THR A 256 4.21 -10.56 19.06
N ALA A 257 3.69 -11.66 19.60
CA ALA A 257 3.63 -12.00 21.04
C ALA A 257 2.39 -11.65 21.91
N THR A 258 1.28 -11.14 21.37
CA THR A 258 0.03 -10.92 22.14
C THR A 258 -1.14 -11.77 21.63
N ASN A 259 -1.93 -12.36 22.52
CA ASN A 259 -3.06 -13.25 22.21
C ASN A 259 -4.25 -12.52 21.55
N ASP A 260 -4.02 -11.61 20.60
CA ASP A 260 -4.99 -10.58 20.18
C ASP A 260 -6.10 -11.13 19.29
N LEU A 261 -5.90 -12.30 18.68
CA LEU A 261 -6.92 -13.00 17.91
C LEU A 261 -7.30 -14.34 18.55
N GLN A 262 -8.61 -14.63 18.52
CA GLN A 262 -9.19 -15.92 18.87
C GLN A 262 -10.01 -16.45 17.69
N ILE A 263 -9.92 -17.76 17.43
CA ILE A 263 -10.55 -18.41 16.29
C ILE A 263 -11.61 -19.40 16.77
N SER A 264 -12.80 -19.34 16.19
CA SER A 264 -13.83 -20.37 16.32
C SER A 264 -14.04 -21.08 14.99
N ILE A 265 -14.07 -22.41 15.02
CA ILE A 265 -14.34 -23.26 13.87
C ILE A 265 -15.68 -23.95 14.10
N ASN A 266 -16.61 -23.81 13.15
CA ASN A 266 -17.95 -24.38 13.18
C ASN A 266 -18.76 -24.06 14.46
N GLY A 267 -18.57 -22.86 15.02
CA GLY A 267 -19.20 -22.44 16.27
C GLY A 267 -18.67 -23.17 17.51
N GLY A 268 -17.50 -23.81 17.39
CA GLY A 268 -16.78 -24.40 18.52
C GLY A 268 -16.24 -23.34 19.49
N PRO A 269 -15.59 -23.78 20.58
CA PRO A 269 -14.96 -22.88 21.54
C PRO A 269 -13.95 -21.93 20.89
N LEU A 270 -13.81 -20.72 21.44
CA LEU A 270 -12.76 -19.79 21.04
C LEU A 270 -11.39 -20.37 21.38
N GLN A 271 -10.51 -20.41 20.38
CA GLN A 271 -9.15 -20.92 20.48
C GLN A 271 -8.16 -19.77 20.29
N THR A 272 -7.25 -19.59 21.24
CA THR A 272 -6.20 -18.59 21.16
C THR A 272 -5.13 -19.03 20.17
N THR A 273 -4.64 -18.11 19.34
CA THR A 273 -3.50 -18.36 18.46
C THR A 273 -2.19 -17.97 19.15
N SER A 274 -1.08 -18.62 18.82
CA SER A 274 0.26 -18.24 19.29
C SER A 274 0.89 -17.13 18.43
N GLY A 275 0.07 -16.36 17.72
CA GLY A 275 0.43 -15.47 16.62
C GLY A 275 -0.60 -15.59 15.49
N ALA A 276 -0.89 -14.48 14.82
CA ALA A 276 -1.77 -14.48 13.67
C ALA A 276 -1.56 -13.24 12.80
N TYR A 277 -1.48 -13.41 11.48
CA TYR A 277 -1.37 -12.31 10.54
C TYR A 277 -2.73 -11.94 9.96
N ILE A 278 -3.03 -10.64 9.99
CA ILE A 278 -4.07 -10.03 9.15
C ILE A 278 -3.35 -9.52 7.92
N ASP A 279 -3.45 -10.27 6.84
CA ASP A 279 -2.54 -10.17 5.71
C ASP A 279 -3.28 -10.34 4.38
N SER A 280 -3.26 -9.28 3.59
CA SER A 280 -3.90 -9.14 2.28
C SER A 280 -3.12 -9.83 1.15
N GLY A 281 -1.86 -10.22 1.38
CA GLY A 281 -0.95 -10.80 0.39
C GLY A 281 -0.86 -12.33 0.41
N ASP A 282 -1.41 -13.02 1.41
CA ASP A 282 -1.30 -14.49 1.56
C ASP A 282 -2.46 -15.27 0.96
N LEU A 283 -2.96 -14.83 -0.20
CA LEU A 283 -4.03 -15.51 -0.95
C LEU A 283 -5.26 -15.79 -0.05
N ASN A 284 -5.67 -17.06 0.07
CA ASN A 284 -6.79 -17.51 0.91
C ASN A 284 -6.46 -17.65 2.40
N GLY A 285 -5.20 -17.41 2.80
CA GLY A 285 -4.72 -17.57 4.16
C GLY A 285 -4.41 -19.02 4.54
N THR A 286 -4.00 -19.18 5.79
CA THR A 286 -3.56 -20.46 6.36
C THR A 286 -4.15 -20.70 7.75
N ILE A 287 -4.41 -21.96 8.08
CA ILE A 287 -4.91 -22.37 9.39
C ILE A 287 -4.02 -23.47 10.00
N PRO A 288 -3.42 -23.22 11.18
CA PRO A 288 -2.66 -24.22 11.90
C PRO A 288 -3.49 -25.44 12.30
N ASP A 289 -2.91 -26.63 12.14
CA ASP A 289 -3.52 -27.92 12.47
C ASP A 289 -3.99 -28.03 13.94
N ASN A 290 -3.35 -27.32 14.86
CA ASN A 290 -3.71 -27.30 16.28
C ASN A 290 -5.01 -26.53 16.58
N LEU A 291 -5.53 -25.75 15.62
CA LEU A 291 -6.85 -25.10 15.72
C LEU A 291 -8.00 -26.00 15.23
N LEU A 292 -7.66 -27.18 14.68
CA LEU A 292 -8.59 -28.10 14.05
C LEU A 292 -8.74 -29.38 14.89
N ALA A 293 -9.78 -30.16 14.54
CA ALA A 293 -9.90 -31.51 15.08
C ALA A 293 -8.72 -32.38 14.60
N PRO A 294 -8.22 -33.32 15.41
CA PRO A 294 -7.10 -34.18 15.03
C PRO A 294 -7.34 -34.91 13.70
N GLY A 295 -6.33 -34.90 12.82
CA GLY A 295 -6.35 -35.61 11.54
C GLY A 295 -6.65 -34.74 10.31
N ALA A 296 -6.68 -33.42 10.44
CA ALA A 296 -6.66 -32.52 9.30
C ALA A 296 -5.30 -32.68 8.55
N PRO A 297 -5.31 -33.05 7.27
CA PRO A 297 -4.07 -33.23 6.50
C PRO A 297 -3.39 -31.88 6.21
N ASP A 298 -2.09 -31.80 6.51
CA ASP A 298 -1.21 -30.69 6.16
C ASP A 298 -1.12 -30.52 4.63
N GLY A 299 -1.16 -29.28 4.14
CA GLY A 299 -1.16 -28.93 2.71
C GLY A 299 -2.50 -29.07 1.99
N GLU A 300 -3.57 -29.45 2.68
CA GLU A 300 -4.93 -29.50 2.13
C GLU A 300 -5.73 -28.27 2.52
N THR A 301 -6.80 -27.96 1.80
CA THR A 301 -7.68 -26.83 2.13
C THR A 301 -8.83 -27.25 3.04
N LEU A 302 -9.34 -26.33 3.86
CA LEU A 302 -10.51 -26.63 4.69
C LEU A 302 -11.74 -27.00 3.84
N PRO A 303 -12.57 -27.97 4.28
CA PRO A 303 -13.75 -28.38 3.51
C PRO A 303 -14.81 -27.30 3.38
N THR A 304 -15.50 -27.28 2.23
CA THR A 304 -16.73 -26.48 2.03
C THR A 304 -17.74 -26.72 3.15
N GLY A 305 -18.37 -25.64 3.63
CA GLY A 305 -19.30 -25.65 4.75
C GLY A 305 -18.64 -25.38 6.10
N THR A 306 -17.30 -25.39 6.18
CA THR A 306 -16.59 -24.98 7.40
C THR A 306 -16.81 -23.50 7.66
N THR A 307 -17.32 -23.15 8.83
CA THR A 307 -17.45 -21.75 9.27
C THR A 307 -16.25 -21.36 10.11
N ILE A 308 -15.64 -20.23 9.79
CA ILE A 308 -14.50 -19.66 10.50
C ILE A 308 -14.97 -18.30 11.02
N ALA A 309 -14.75 -18.05 12.30
CA ALA A 309 -15.04 -16.78 12.93
C ALA A 309 -13.80 -16.32 13.72
N VAL A 310 -13.44 -15.05 13.54
CA VAL A 310 -12.24 -14.45 14.13
C VAL A 310 -12.69 -13.35 15.08
N PHE A 311 -12.12 -13.36 16.28
CA PHE A 311 -12.48 -12.49 17.38
C PHE A 311 -11.24 -11.77 17.91
N THR A 312 -11.47 -10.64 18.57
CA THR A 312 -10.49 -10.05 19.47
C THR A 312 -10.25 -10.97 20.67
N SER A 313 -9.13 -10.76 21.38
CA SER A 313 -8.86 -11.40 22.67
C SER A 313 -9.92 -11.15 23.75
N GLY A 314 -10.71 -10.08 23.60
CA GLY A 314 -11.85 -9.73 24.45
C GLY A 314 -13.14 -10.47 24.11
N GLY A 315 -13.18 -11.24 23.02
CA GLY A 315 -14.37 -11.98 22.57
C GLY A 315 -15.32 -11.18 21.67
N GLU A 316 -14.91 -10.01 21.18
CA GLU A 316 -15.66 -9.27 20.14
C GLU A 316 -15.36 -9.86 18.77
N GLU A 317 -16.39 -10.16 17.98
CA GLU A 317 -16.23 -10.71 16.63
C GLU A 317 -15.71 -9.63 15.67
N LEU A 318 -14.64 -9.94 14.93
CA LEU A 318 -14.11 -9.09 13.87
C LEU A 318 -14.75 -9.43 12.52
N TYR A 319 -14.80 -10.72 12.20
CA TYR A 319 -15.47 -11.21 11.00
C TYR A 319 -15.74 -12.71 11.10
N SER A 320 -16.69 -13.18 10.31
CA SER A 320 -16.93 -14.61 10.07
C SER A 320 -17.27 -14.87 8.61
N TYR A 321 -16.91 -16.06 8.14
CA TYR A 321 -17.28 -16.53 6.81
C TYR A 321 -17.40 -18.05 6.78
N THR A 322 -18.05 -18.55 5.72
CA THR A 322 -18.14 -19.98 5.43
C THR A 322 -17.29 -20.30 4.21
N VAL A 323 -16.49 -21.35 4.29
CA VAL A 323 -15.75 -21.89 3.16
C VAL A 323 -16.76 -22.38 2.12
N THR A 324 -16.69 -21.83 0.91
CA THR A 324 -17.60 -22.18 -0.20
C THR A 324 -16.90 -23.06 -1.23
N GLY A 325 -15.57 -23.02 -1.28
CA GLY A 325 -14.72 -23.86 -2.13
C GLY A 325 -13.29 -23.35 -2.11
N SER A 326 -12.48 -23.78 -3.06
CA SER A 326 -11.04 -23.42 -3.13
C SER A 326 -10.76 -21.93 -3.33
N ALA A 327 -11.76 -21.11 -3.64
CA ALA A 327 -11.60 -19.67 -3.82
C ALA A 327 -11.58 -18.86 -2.50
N ASN A 328 -11.91 -19.50 -1.37
CA ASN A 328 -11.83 -18.87 -0.05
C ASN A 328 -11.44 -19.86 1.06
N ALA A 329 -10.98 -21.06 0.70
CA ALA A 329 -10.56 -22.07 1.65
C ALA A 329 -9.09 -21.85 2.03
N PRO A 330 -8.75 -21.62 3.32
CA PRO A 330 -7.37 -21.52 3.74
C PRO A 330 -6.70 -22.90 3.68
N GLU A 331 -5.39 -22.90 3.47
CA GLU A 331 -4.55 -24.10 3.55
C GLU A 331 -4.34 -24.49 5.02
N VAL A 332 -4.48 -25.78 5.33
CA VAL A 332 -4.11 -26.33 6.62
C VAL A 332 -2.60 -26.48 6.66
N ILE A 333 -1.97 -25.86 7.64
CA ILE A 333 -0.51 -25.91 7.82
C ILE A 333 -0.14 -26.53 9.16
N SER A 334 1.05 -27.13 9.26
CA SER A 334 1.59 -27.55 10.55
C SER A 334 1.71 -26.37 11.52
N SER A 335 1.26 -26.52 12.76
CA SER A 335 1.47 -25.53 13.83
C SER A 335 2.92 -25.41 14.30
N ALA A 336 3.79 -26.34 13.89
CA ALA A 336 5.22 -26.29 14.19
C ALA A 336 5.93 -25.26 13.29
N THR A 337 7.02 -24.67 13.81
CA THR A 337 7.94 -23.90 12.97
C THR A 337 8.72 -24.85 12.08
N VAL A 338 8.59 -24.69 10.76
CA VAL A 338 9.36 -25.45 9.77
C VAL A 338 10.14 -24.46 8.91
N SER A 339 11.44 -24.67 8.77
CA SER A 339 12.30 -23.84 7.92
C SER A 339 12.33 -22.35 8.28
N GLY A 340 12.05 -22.02 9.55
CA GLY A 340 11.98 -20.63 10.02
C GLY A 340 10.61 -19.96 9.83
N PHE A 341 9.65 -20.63 9.19
CA PHE A 341 8.27 -20.16 9.08
C PHE A 341 7.44 -20.72 10.24
N PRO A 342 6.85 -19.87 11.09
CA PRO A 342 5.98 -20.32 12.16
C PRO A 342 4.63 -20.79 11.60
N GLY A 343 4.10 -21.87 12.16
CA GLY A 343 2.74 -22.36 11.86
C GLY A 343 1.68 -21.49 12.53
N ILE A 344 1.44 -20.30 11.99
CA ILE A 344 0.49 -19.32 12.54
C ILE A 344 -0.73 -19.18 11.65
N PHE A 345 -1.82 -18.68 12.24
CA PHE A 345 -3.01 -18.36 11.47
C PHE A 345 -2.75 -17.14 10.58
N ASN A 346 -3.12 -17.22 9.31
CA ASN A 346 -3.11 -16.08 8.39
C ASN A 346 -4.52 -15.89 7.84
N THR A 347 -5.07 -14.68 7.92
CA THR A 347 -6.42 -14.39 7.44
C THR A 347 -6.57 -14.55 5.94
N GLY A 348 -5.50 -14.32 5.18
CA GLY A 348 -5.57 -14.06 3.74
C GLY A 348 -6.46 -12.86 3.40
N TYR A 349 -6.92 -12.81 2.16
CA TYR A 349 -7.72 -11.71 1.61
C TYR A 349 -9.14 -11.58 2.19
N VAL A 350 -9.67 -12.65 2.81
CA VAL A 350 -11.11 -12.73 3.16
C VAL A 350 -11.62 -11.52 3.96
N PRO A 351 -11.01 -11.07 5.08
CA PRO A 351 -11.49 -9.89 5.78
C PRO A 351 -11.52 -8.62 4.91
N PHE A 352 -10.52 -8.42 4.05
CA PHE A 352 -10.46 -7.27 3.14
C PHE A 352 -11.56 -7.31 2.07
N SER A 353 -11.99 -8.51 1.68
CA SER A 353 -13.10 -8.69 0.73
C SER A 353 -14.48 -8.39 1.33
N LEU A 354 -14.63 -8.45 2.66
CA LEU A 354 -15.88 -8.21 3.37
C LEU A 354 -16.16 -6.73 3.59
N GLY A 355 -15.11 -5.91 3.74
CA GLY A 355 -15.27 -4.49 4.00
C GLY A 355 -13.95 -3.73 4.10
N PRO A 356 -14.03 -2.40 4.31
CA PRO A 356 -12.87 -1.55 4.43
C PRO A 356 -12.03 -1.86 5.68
N ILE A 357 -10.71 -1.97 5.47
CA ILE A 357 -9.73 -2.15 6.55
C ILE A 357 -8.66 -1.07 6.43
N TYR A 358 -8.42 -0.36 7.53
CA TYR A 358 -7.40 0.68 7.61
C TYR A 358 -6.15 0.16 8.31
N VAL A 359 -5.00 0.41 7.68
CA VAL A 359 -3.67 0.06 8.18
C VAL A 359 -3.01 1.35 8.62
N ALA A 360 -2.98 1.57 9.93
CA ALA A 360 -2.47 2.77 10.57
C ALA A 360 -0.96 2.67 10.77
N ASN A 361 -0.24 3.61 10.17
CA ASN A 361 1.17 3.82 10.46
C ASN A 361 1.29 4.61 11.77
N ASN A 362 1.94 4.03 12.78
CA ASN A 362 2.22 4.77 14.00
C ASN A 362 3.71 5.15 14.06
N PRO A 363 4.08 6.40 13.74
CA PRO A 363 5.48 6.84 13.78
C PRO A 363 6.08 6.87 15.21
N SER A 364 5.28 6.63 16.25
CA SER A 364 5.70 6.65 17.66
C SER A 364 5.64 5.30 18.38
N GLY A 365 5.27 4.22 17.68
CA GLY A 365 5.11 2.91 18.30
C GLY A 365 4.60 1.85 17.34
N VAL A 366 3.79 0.95 17.86
CA VAL A 366 3.15 -0.16 17.13
C VAL A 366 2.06 0.41 16.23
N GLY A 367 2.01 -0.04 14.97
CA GLY A 367 0.95 0.26 14.02
C GLY A 367 -0.41 -0.27 14.47
N ALA A 368 -1.43 -0.19 13.62
CA ALA A 368 -2.71 -0.83 13.91
C ALA A 368 -3.43 -1.28 12.65
N THR A 369 -4.18 -2.37 12.75
CA THR A 369 -5.17 -2.80 11.77
C THR A 369 -6.56 -2.48 12.31
N VAL A 370 -7.37 -1.77 11.55
CA VAL A 370 -8.68 -1.27 11.96
C VAL A 370 -9.74 -1.81 10.99
N PHE A 371 -10.74 -2.48 11.54
CA PHE A 371 -11.94 -2.92 10.82
C PHE A 371 -12.98 -1.81 10.92
N ASP A 372 -13.41 -1.29 9.77
CA ASP A 372 -14.38 -0.19 9.67
C ASP A 372 -15.80 -0.69 9.27
N TYR A 373 -16.08 -1.98 9.48
CA TYR A 373 -17.35 -2.66 9.15
C TYR A 373 -17.77 -3.69 10.20
#